data_AF-A0A357KX50-F1
#
_entry.id   AF-A0A357KX50-F1
#
_cell.length_a   1.000
_cell.length_b   1.000
_cell.length_c   1.000
_cell.angle_alpha   90.00
_cell.angle_beta   90.00
_cell.angle_gamma   90.00
#
_symmetry.space_group_name_H-M   'P 1'
#
loop_
_entity.id
_entity.type
_entity.pdbx_description
1 polymer ?
#
loop_
_entity_poly.entity_id
_entity_poly.type
_entity_poly.pdbx_seq_one_letter_code
_entity_poly.pdbx_strand_id
1 'polypeptide(L)'
;MALAMALMAPAGCLSLHDARPALESQRDAVERLARAGEEDAGLLRAQAEALIAVRRTMLTGSIHRSFIARGYLSGAGEADSARLETDLADPAVGNALIDDIRAGRLTPQGAAMLLGDYALAARMATRRGTRLELLARLGAVRQFDELAAALLRALDERAAAVRSIARDALESSGALLDASARAPGLDDAGASAARVLWERAVLARIDDEAERRLASELIEDLLAPNEEPRP
;
A
#
# COMPACT_ATOMS: atom_id res chain seq x y z
N MET A 1 -14.72 18.48 -7.03
CA MET A 1 -15.62 19.47 -6.39
C MET A 1 -15.11 20.91 -6.49
N ALA A 2 -13.82 21.20 -6.25
CA ALA A 2 -13.29 22.56 -6.44
C ALA A 2 -13.26 23.03 -7.93
N LEU A 3 -13.00 22.10 -8.87
CA LEU A 3 -13.13 22.37 -10.31
C LEU A 3 -14.54 22.85 -10.70
N ALA A 4 -15.56 22.24 -10.08
CA ALA A 4 -16.95 22.59 -10.31
C ALA A 4 -17.28 23.99 -9.75
N MET A 5 -16.68 24.40 -8.63
CA MET A 5 -16.95 25.74 -8.07
C MET A 5 -16.32 26.89 -8.88
N ALA A 6 -15.21 26.65 -9.59
CA ALA A 6 -14.66 27.64 -10.52
C ALA A 6 -15.46 27.76 -11.84
N LEU A 7 -16.21 26.72 -12.20
CA LEU A 7 -17.08 26.67 -13.40
C LEU A 7 -18.54 27.06 -13.14
N MET A 8 -18.95 27.19 -11.87
CA MET A 8 -20.34 27.50 -11.45
C MET A 8 -20.65 29.00 -11.35
N ALA A 9 -19.72 29.89 -11.72
CA ALA A 9 -20.08 31.28 -11.96
C ALA A 9 -20.96 31.35 -13.23
N PRO A 10 -22.03 32.17 -13.25
CA PRO A 10 -22.94 32.25 -14.38
C PRO A 10 -22.15 32.41 -15.69
N ALA A 11 -22.53 31.64 -16.70
CA ALA A 11 -21.83 31.37 -17.96
C ALA A 11 -21.60 32.59 -18.89
N GLY A 12 -21.29 33.76 -18.34
CA GLY A 12 -21.10 34.99 -19.10
C GLY A 12 -20.09 36.00 -18.57
N CYS A 13 -19.40 35.80 -17.43
CA CYS A 13 -18.49 36.84 -16.90
C CYS A 13 -17.28 36.32 -16.10
N LEU A 14 -16.53 35.34 -16.59
CA LEU A 14 -15.16 35.11 -16.08
C LEU A 14 -14.18 35.25 -17.23
N SER A 15 -13.44 36.36 -17.22
CA SER A 15 -12.31 36.51 -18.13
C SER A 15 -11.27 35.43 -17.78
N LEU A 16 -10.47 34.99 -18.77
CA LEU A 16 -9.32 34.11 -18.52
C LEU A 16 -8.35 34.67 -17.47
N HIS A 17 -8.34 36.00 -17.31
CA HIS A 17 -7.58 36.69 -16.28
C HIS A 17 -8.09 36.36 -14.85
N ASP A 18 -9.40 36.21 -14.67
CA ASP A 18 -10.03 35.89 -13.38
C ASP A 18 -9.96 34.38 -13.05
N ALA A 19 -9.84 33.51 -14.06
CA ALA A 19 -9.74 32.06 -13.88
C ALA A 19 -8.33 31.60 -13.47
N ARG A 20 -7.29 32.37 -13.80
CA ARG A 20 -5.89 32.01 -13.54
C ARG A 20 -5.56 31.83 -12.05
N PRO A 21 -5.94 32.73 -11.12
CA PRO A 21 -5.73 32.51 -9.69
C PRO A 21 -6.40 31.25 -9.16
N ALA A 22 -7.56 30.88 -9.70
CA ALA A 22 -8.26 29.65 -9.33
C ALA A 22 -7.51 28.40 -9.81
N LEU A 23 -6.99 28.41 -11.04
CA LEU A 23 -6.18 27.32 -11.59
C LEU A 23 -4.83 27.17 -10.86
N GLU A 24 -4.19 28.28 -10.49
CA GLU A 24 -2.95 28.28 -9.69
C GLU A 24 -3.23 27.70 -8.29
N SER A 25 -4.30 28.17 -7.63
CA SER A 25 -4.73 27.63 -6.33
C SER A 25 -5.07 26.13 -6.39
N GLN A 26 -5.68 25.67 -7.48
CA GLN A 26 -5.96 24.26 -7.69
C GLN A 26 -4.67 23.45 -7.85
N ARG A 27 -3.73 23.91 -8.68
CA ARG A 27 -2.43 23.24 -8.85
C ARG A 27 -1.70 23.12 -7.51
N ASP A 28 -1.65 24.21 -6.74
CA ASP A 28 -1.06 24.22 -5.40
C ASP A 28 -1.76 23.24 -4.45
N ALA A 29 -3.10 23.15 -4.51
CA ALA A 29 -3.86 22.19 -3.73
C ALA A 29 -3.54 20.74 -4.11
N VAL A 30 -3.46 20.42 -5.41
CA VAL A 30 -3.05 19.10 -5.88
C VAL A 30 -1.63 18.78 -5.44
N GLU A 31 -0.70 19.74 -5.51
CA GLU A 31 0.68 19.54 -5.08
C GLU A 31 0.78 19.27 -3.58
N ARG A 32 0.05 20.02 -2.75
CA ARG A 32 -0.01 19.76 -1.30
C ARG A 32 -0.61 18.39 -0.99
N LEU A 33 -1.68 18.01 -1.69
CA LEU A 33 -2.29 16.69 -1.54
C LEU A 33 -1.34 15.57 -1.95
N ALA A 34 -0.58 15.75 -3.04
CA ALA A 34 0.43 14.79 -3.49
C ALA A 34 1.51 14.59 -2.44
N ARG A 35 2.08 15.68 -1.90
CA ARG A 35 3.10 15.61 -0.84
C ARG A 35 2.58 14.96 0.44
N ALA A 36 1.40 15.36 0.92
CA ALA A 36 0.77 14.76 2.09
C ALA A 36 0.50 13.26 1.88
N GLY A 37 0.04 12.87 0.68
CA GLY A 37 -0.17 11.46 0.33
C GLY A 37 1.13 10.63 0.30
N GLU A 38 2.25 11.22 -0.12
CA GLU A 38 3.57 10.56 -0.06
C GLU A 38 4.06 10.39 1.38
N GLU A 39 3.90 11.41 2.22
CA GLU A 39 4.22 11.35 3.65
C GLU A 39 3.39 10.28 4.36
N ASP A 40 2.06 10.28 4.15
CA ASP A 40 1.15 9.30 4.72
C ASP A 40 1.46 7.87 4.27
N ALA A 41 1.76 7.68 2.98
CA ALA A 41 2.18 6.37 2.46
C ALA A 41 3.48 5.89 3.11
N GLY A 42 4.45 6.79 3.30
CA GLY A 42 5.70 6.50 4.01
C GLY A 42 5.47 6.11 5.47
N LEU A 43 4.62 6.86 6.18
CA LEU A 43 4.25 6.57 7.57
C LEU A 43 3.52 5.24 7.71
N LEU A 44 2.54 4.97 6.83
CA LEU A 44 1.80 3.71 6.84
C LEU A 44 2.72 2.52 6.59
N ARG A 45 3.65 2.64 5.63
CA ARG A 45 4.65 1.61 5.38
C ARG A 45 5.54 1.37 6.60
N ALA A 46 6.09 2.42 7.20
CA ALA A 46 6.95 2.31 8.39
C ALA A 46 6.21 1.68 9.58
N GLN A 47 4.93 2.05 9.80
CA GLN A 47 4.09 1.44 10.83
C GLN A 47 3.84 -0.04 10.55
N ALA A 48 3.56 -0.42 9.30
CA ALA A 48 3.40 -1.81 8.91
C ALA A 48 4.68 -2.62 9.17
N GLU A 49 5.85 -2.11 8.77
CA GLU A 49 7.14 -2.75 9.03
C GLU A 49 7.40 -2.94 10.54
N ALA A 50 7.10 -1.92 11.37
CA ALA A 50 7.23 -2.02 12.82
C ALA A 50 6.30 -3.08 13.43
N LEU A 51 5.02 -3.11 13.01
CA LEU A 51 4.05 -4.11 13.46
C LEU A 51 4.43 -5.52 13.02
N ILE A 52 4.92 -5.68 11.79
CA ILE A 52 5.45 -6.95 11.27
C ILE A 52 6.62 -7.42 12.15
N ALA A 53 7.56 -6.54 12.48
CA ALA A 53 8.71 -6.88 13.32
C ALA A 53 8.30 -7.31 14.74
N VAL A 54 7.35 -6.59 15.35
CA VAL A 54 6.78 -6.94 16.67
C VAL A 54 6.08 -8.29 16.60
N ARG A 55 5.21 -8.49 15.60
CA ARG A 55 4.45 -9.74 15.46
C ARG A 55 5.36 -10.94 15.18
N ARG A 56 6.40 -10.77 14.36
CA ARG A 56 7.43 -11.79 14.12
C ARG A 56 8.16 -12.16 15.42
N THR A 57 8.51 -11.17 16.22
CA THR A 57 9.16 -11.38 17.53
C THR A 57 8.23 -12.13 18.49
N MET A 58 6.95 -11.77 18.55
CA MET A 58 5.95 -12.47 19.36
C MET A 58 5.76 -13.93 18.91
N LEU A 59 5.66 -14.16 17.60
CA LEU A 59 5.48 -15.49 17.02
C LEU A 59 6.69 -16.39 17.34
N THR A 60 7.89 -15.94 17.01
CA THR A 60 9.14 -16.69 17.29
C THR A 60 9.34 -16.91 18.78
N GLY A 61 9.04 -15.91 19.62
CA GLY A 61 9.06 -16.05 21.07
C GLY A 61 8.04 -17.06 21.60
N SER A 62 6.84 -17.12 20.98
CA SER A 62 5.81 -18.11 21.33
C SER A 62 6.25 -19.53 20.97
N ILE A 63 6.86 -19.72 19.81
CA ILE A 63 7.41 -21.01 19.39
C ILE A 63 8.52 -21.46 20.35
N HIS A 64 9.45 -20.56 20.69
CA HIS A 64 10.51 -20.84 21.65
C HIS A 64 9.95 -21.28 23.01
N ARG A 65 8.99 -20.53 23.56
CA ARG A 65 8.33 -20.90 24.82
C ARG A 65 7.61 -22.24 24.72
N SER A 66 7.00 -22.56 23.58
CA SER A 66 6.39 -23.86 23.33
C SER A 66 7.43 -24.99 23.39
N PHE A 67 8.63 -24.80 22.85
CA PHE A 67 9.68 -25.83 22.93
C PHE A 67 10.10 -26.12 24.37
N ILE A 68 10.21 -25.09 25.19
CA ILE A 68 10.50 -25.24 26.62
C ILE A 68 9.32 -25.90 27.35
N ALA A 69 8.10 -25.40 27.16
CA ALA A 69 6.91 -25.90 27.86
C ALA A 69 6.57 -27.36 27.53
N ARG A 70 6.91 -27.81 26.31
CA ARG A 70 6.75 -29.21 25.89
C ARG A 70 7.89 -30.11 26.36
N GLY A 71 8.97 -29.55 26.90
CA GLY A 71 10.15 -30.28 27.31
C GLY A 71 11.09 -30.68 26.18
N TYR A 72 10.91 -30.14 24.96
CA TYR A 72 11.85 -30.38 23.85
C TYR A 72 13.22 -29.74 24.08
N LEU A 73 13.25 -28.73 24.96
CA LEU A 73 14.45 -28.11 25.46
C LEU A 73 14.45 -28.24 26.98
N SER A 74 15.48 -28.90 27.52
CA SER A 74 15.68 -29.01 28.96
C SER A 74 16.06 -27.65 29.58
N GLY A 75 15.97 -27.54 30.91
CA GLY A 75 16.46 -26.35 31.64
C GLY A 75 17.96 -26.10 31.46
N ALA A 76 18.74 -27.12 31.06
CA ALA A 76 20.16 -27.00 30.70
C ALA A 76 20.38 -26.57 29.24
N GLY A 77 19.30 -26.36 28.47
CA GLY A 77 19.35 -25.98 27.06
C GLY A 77 19.74 -27.13 26.14
N GLU A 78 19.42 -28.37 26.52
CA GLU A 78 19.65 -29.57 25.71
C GLU A 78 18.37 -29.99 25.00
N ALA A 79 18.50 -30.53 23.78
CA ALA A 79 17.35 -31.02 23.03
C ALA A 79 16.93 -32.42 23.53
N ASP A 80 15.62 -32.64 23.68
CA ASP A 80 15.02 -33.94 23.98
C ASP A 80 14.14 -34.39 22.80
N SER A 81 14.72 -35.22 21.92
CA SER A 81 14.01 -35.78 20.77
C SER A 81 13.05 -36.91 21.15
N ALA A 82 13.26 -37.61 22.27
CA ALA A 82 12.36 -38.67 22.73
C ALA A 82 11.02 -38.07 23.16
N ARG A 83 11.05 -36.86 23.75
CA ARG A 83 9.83 -36.12 24.05
C ARG A 83 9.06 -35.71 22.80
N LEU A 84 9.75 -35.32 21.72
CA LEU A 84 9.13 -35.03 20.42
C LEU A 84 8.44 -36.28 19.85
N GLU A 85 9.09 -37.45 19.90
CA GLU A 85 8.49 -38.71 19.44
C GLU A 85 7.23 -39.08 20.23
N THR A 86 7.27 -38.90 21.55
CA THR A 86 6.11 -39.11 22.43
C THR A 86 4.94 -38.20 22.06
N ASP A 87 5.21 -36.91 21.86
CA ASP A 87 4.21 -35.91 21.49
C ASP A 87 3.66 -36.12 20.07
N LEU A 88 4.47 -36.68 19.15
CA LEU A 88 4.01 -37.02 17.79
C LEU A 88 3.00 -38.17 17.77
N ALA A 89 3.10 -39.10 18.72
CA ALA A 89 2.16 -40.21 18.86
C ALA A 89 0.78 -39.77 19.38
N ASP A 90 0.68 -38.58 20.00
CA ASP A 90 -0.58 -38.03 20.50
C ASP A 90 -1.20 -37.02 19.52
N PRO A 91 -2.31 -37.35 18.84
CA PRO A 91 -2.95 -36.45 17.88
C PRO A 91 -3.50 -35.16 18.50
N ALA A 92 -3.75 -35.12 19.81
CA ALA A 92 -4.26 -33.93 20.50
C ALA A 92 -3.18 -32.87 20.77
N VAL A 93 -1.91 -33.27 20.74
CA VAL A 93 -0.78 -32.35 20.98
C VAL A 93 -0.48 -31.58 19.70
N GLY A 94 -0.53 -30.24 19.76
CA GLY A 94 -0.15 -29.34 18.66
C GLY A 94 0.90 -28.32 19.07
N ASN A 95 1.78 -27.98 18.13
CA ASN A 95 2.69 -26.83 18.14
C ASN A 95 3.32 -26.69 16.74
N ALA A 96 3.99 -25.56 16.48
CA ALA A 96 4.55 -25.26 15.16
C ALA A 96 5.46 -26.37 14.57
N LEU A 97 6.23 -27.09 15.40
CA LEU A 97 7.12 -28.16 14.93
C LEU A 97 6.32 -29.42 14.58
N ILE A 98 5.39 -29.82 15.43
CA ILE A 98 4.50 -30.96 15.18
C ILE A 98 3.61 -30.69 13.95
N ASP A 99 3.07 -29.49 13.84
CA ASP A 99 2.18 -29.09 12.75
C ASP A 99 2.92 -29.15 11.41
N ASP A 100 4.21 -28.81 11.39
CA ASP A 100 5.07 -28.96 10.21
C ASP A 100 5.34 -30.42 9.86
N ILE A 101 5.52 -31.29 10.86
CA ILE A 101 5.70 -32.73 10.63
C ILE A 101 4.42 -33.35 10.07
N ARG A 102 3.27 -33.06 10.68
CA ARG A 102 1.96 -33.58 10.25
C ARG A 102 1.57 -33.09 8.87
N ALA A 103 1.93 -31.86 8.53
CA ALA A 103 1.71 -31.32 7.19
C ALA A 103 2.76 -31.79 6.16
N GLY A 104 3.69 -32.68 6.54
CA GLY A 104 4.73 -33.21 5.64
C GLY A 104 5.80 -32.20 5.23
N ARG A 105 5.89 -31.04 5.89
CA ARG A 105 6.90 -30.01 5.63
C ARG A 105 8.25 -30.32 6.27
N LEU A 106 8.25 -31.13 7.32
CA LEU A 106 9.45 -31.53 8.06
C LEU A 106 9.37 -33.02 8.39
N THR A 107 10.48 -33.75 8.24
CA THR A 107 10.52 -35.14 8.71
C THR A 107 10.74 -35.16 10.23
N PRO A 108 10.31 -36.22 10.95
CA PRO A 108 10.60 -36.36 12.38
C PRO A 108 12.11 -36.25 12.69
N GLN A 109 12.95 -36.87 11.86
CA GLN A 109 14.41 -36.78 12.00
C GLN A 109 14.93 -35.36 11.74
N GLY A 110 14.40 -34.66 10.73
CA GLY A 110 14.74 -33.27 10.47
C GLY A 110 14.33 -32.33 11.61
N ALA A 111 13.21 -32.61 12.27
CA ALA A 111 12.76 -31.88 13.45
C ALA A 111 13.67 -32.11 14.66
N ALA A 112 14.10 -33.35 14.89
CA ALA A 112 15.08 -33.67 15.93
C ALA A 112 16.42 -32.96 15.69
N MET A 113 16.90 -32.94 14.44
CA MET A 113 18.10 -32.16 14.07
C MET A 113 17.93 -30.67 14.32
N LEU A 114 16.78 -30.09 13.90
CA LEU A 114 16.48 -28.68 14.15
C LEU A 114 16.49 -28.35 15.64
N LEU A 115 15.91 -29.21 16.49
CA LEU A 115 15.96 -29.04 17.94
C LEU A 115 17.39 -29.11 18.48
N GLY A 116 18.22 -30.03 17.99
CA GLY A 116 19.63 -30.13 18.34
C GLY A 116 20.43 -28.88 17.96
N ASP A 117 20.29 -28.40 16.73
CA ASP A 117 20.91 -27.16 16.25
C ASP A 117 20.43 -25.95 17.05
N TYR A 118 19.14 -25.91 17.39
CA TYR A 118 18.54 -24.83 18.16
C TYR A 118 19.06 -24.81 19.61
N ALA A 119 19.17 -25.99 20.24
CA ALA A 119 19.75 -26.17 21.57
C ALA A 119 21.22 -25.73 21.59
N LEU A 120 22.01 -26.16 20.60
CA LEU A 120 23.39 -25.70 20.44
C LEU A 120 23.47 -24.18 20.31
N ALA A 121 22.65 -23.58 19.44
CA ALA A 121 22.60 -22.15 19.25
C ALA A 121 22.17 -21.39 20.52
N ALA A 122 21.29 -21.96 21.34
CA ALA A 122 20.89 -21.40 22.63
C ALA A 122 22.06 -21.37 23.63
N ARG A 123 22.85 -22.45 23.70
CA ARG A 123 24.00 -22.57 24.61
C ARG A 123 25.15 -21.64 24.26
N MET A 124 25.31 -21.28 22.99
CA MET A 124 26.42 -20.42 22.56
C MET A 124 26.24 -18.93 22.89
N ALA A 125 25.11 -18.52 23.50
CA ALA A 125 24.74 -17.19 24.02
C ALA A 125 24.80 -15.99 23.04
N THR A 126 25.80 -15.91 22.15
CA THR A 126 26.04 -14.85 21.17
C THR A 126 25.27 -15.03 19.86
N ARG A 127 24.60 -16.17 19.66
CA ARG A 127 23.95 -16.55 18.38
C ARG A 127 22.44 -16.37 18.38
N ARG A 128 21.95 -15.20 18.81
CA ARG A 128 20.52 -14.86 18.72
C ARG A 128 20.02 -14.91 17.25
N GLY A 129 20.82 -14.44 16.30
CA GLY A 129 20.50 -14.50 14.87
C GLY A 129 20.26 -15.93 14.39
N THR A 130 21.18 -16.85 14.67
CA THR A 130 21.07 -18.27 14.29
C THR A 130 19.81 -18.94 14.86
N ARG A 131 19.43 -18.63 16.10
CA ARG A 131 18.17 -19.15 16.66
C ARG A 131 16.94 -18.66 15.89
N LEU A 132 16.91 -17.38 15.53
CA LEU A 132 15.81 -16.81 14.75
C LEU A 132 15.76 -17.40 13.34
N GLU A 133 16.92 -17.63 12.71
CA GLU A 133 17.02 -18.29 11.39
C GLU A 133 16.50 -19.73 11.43
N LEU A 134 16.81 -20.49 12.49
CA LEU A 134 16.27 -21.84 12.67
C LEU A 134 14.76 -21.84 12.84
N LEU A 135 14.20 -20.91 13.64
CA LEU A 135 12.75 -20.77 13.79
C LEU A 135 12.08 -20.29 12.50
N ALA A 136 12.77 -19.47 11.69
CA ALA A 136 12.26 -18.99 10.41
C ALA A 136 12.06 -20.10 9.38
N ARG A 137 12.59 -21.31 9.61
CA ARG A 137 12.33 -22.48 8.75
C ARG A 137 10.95 -23.10 8.98
N LEU A 138 10.34 -22.82 10.13
CA LEU A 138 9.03 -23.37 10.48
C LEU A 138 7.93 -22.75 9.64
N GLY A 139 6.96 -23.57 9.21
CA GLY A 139 5.87 -23.19 8.32
C GLY A 139 5.08 -22.00 8.82
N ALA A 140 4.80 -21.94 10.13
CA ALA A 140 4.10 -20.80 10.74
C ALA A 140 4.86 -19.47 10.56
N VAL A 141 6.19 -19.47 10.67
CA VAL A 141 7.01 -18.25 10.50
C VAL A 141 7.16 -17.90 9.02
N ARG A 142 7.38 -18.90 8.16
CA ARG A 142 7.44 -18.70 6.71
C ARG A 142 6.15 -18.11 6.14
N GLN A 143 5.00 -18.69 6.50
CA GLN A 143 3.69 -18.20 6.06
C GLN A 143 3.46 -16.77 6.54
N PHE A 144 3.85 -16.45 7.78
CA PHE A 144 3.80 -15.09 8.27
C PHE A 144 4.68 -14.14 7.45
N ASP A 145 5.93 -14.53 7.17
CA ASP A 145 6.87 -13.72 6.38
C ASP A 145 6.38 -13.52 4.93
N GLU A 146 5.79 -14.54 4.32
CA GLU A 146 5.18 -14.48 2.98
C GLU A 146 3.99 -13.50 2.95
N LEU A 147 3.10 -13.56 3.96
CA LEU A 147 1.98 -12.63 4.10
C LEU A 147 2.45 -11.19 4.38
N ALA A 148 3.47 -11.03 5.23
CA ALA A 148 4.07 -9.74 5.52
C ALA A 148 4.68 -9.11 4.26
N ALA A 149 5.41 -9.89 3.46
CA ALA A 149 5.96 -9.44 2.19
C ALA A 149 4.86 -9.07 1.17
N ALA A 150 3.77 -9.84 1.12
CA ALA A 150 2.61 -9.51 0.29
C ALA A 150 1.94 -8.20 0.71
N LEU A 151 1.75 -7.97 2.01
CA LEU A 151 1.21 -6.72 2.54
C LEU A 151 2.07 -5.51 2.14
N LEU A 152 3.39 -5.60 2.35
CA LEU A 152 4.30 -4.51 2.02
C LEU A 152 4.31 -4.18 0.52
N ARG A 153 4.28 -5.21 -0.35
CA ARG A 153 4.13 -5.00 -1.80
C ARG A 153 2.83 -4.30 -2.16
N ALA A 154 1.71 -4.72 -1.56
CA ALA A 154 0.41 -4.08 -1.81
C ALA A 154 0.40 -2.60 -1.38
N LEU A 155 1.07 -2.25 -0.27
CA LEU A 155 1.25 -0.87 0.15
C LEU A 155 2.10 -0.07 -0.86
N ASP A 156 3.19 -0.65 -1.36
CA ASP A 156 4.06 -0.02 -2.37
C ASP A 156 3.34 0.21 -3.69
N GLU A 157 2.59 -0.79 -4.16
CA GLU A 157 1.76 -0.72 -5.37
C GLU A 157 0.69 0.38 -5.23
N ARG A 158 0.02 0.44 -4.08
CA ARG A 158 -0.97 1.48 -3.80
C ARG A 158 -0.34 2.87 -3.78
N ALA A 159 0.81 3.03 -3.11
CA ALA A 159 1.53 4.30 -3.08
C ALA A 159 1.99 4.72 -4.49
N ALA A 160 2.46 3.78 -5.31
CA ALA A 160 2.83 4.04 -6.70
C ALA A 160 1.62 4.50 -7.54
N ALA A 161 0.47 3.85 -7.39
CA ALA A 161 -0.76 4.25 -8.08
C ALA A 161 -1.21 5.68 -7.69
N VAL A 162 -1.17 6.01 -6.39
CA VAL A 162 -1.51 7.36 -5.90
C VAL A 162 -0.54 8.40 -6.45
N ARG A 163 0.77 8.12 -6.48
CA ARG A 163 1.77 9.02 -7.09
C ARG A 163 1.55 9.22 -8.58
N SER A 164 1.11 8.19 -9.31
CA SER A 164 0.77 8.33 -10.73
C SER A 164 -0.39 9.29 -10.91
N ILE A 165 -1.50 9.08 -10.20
CA ILE A 165 -2.70 9.93 -10.26
C ILE A 165 -2.34 11.38 -9.90
N ALA A 166 -1.52 11.58 -8.86
CA ALA A 166 -1.07 12.92 -8.46
C ALA A 166 -0.23 13.59 -9.54
N ARG A 167 0.67 12.85 -10.20
CA ARG A 167 1.46 13.35 -11.34
C ARG A 167 0.56 13.75 -12.50
N ASP A 168 -0.37 12.90 -12.88
CA ASP A 168 -1.29 13.15 -14.01
C ASP A 168 -2.17 14.38 -13.74
N ALA A 169 -2.63 14.54 -12.49
CA ALA A 169 -3.39 15.71 -12.06
C ALA A 169 -2.54 16.99 -12.09
N LEU A 170 -1.28 16.95 -11.66
CA LEU A 170 -0.34 18.08 -11.72
C LEU A 170 -0.01 18.46 -13.15
N GLU A 171 0.25 17.49 -14.01
CA GLU A 171 0.54 17.69 -15.43
C GLU A 171 -0.66 18.30 -16.16
N SER A 172 -1.87 17.80 -15.91
CA SER A 172 -3.11 18.33 -16.47
C SER A 172 -3.38 19.77 -15.99
N SER A 173 -3.20 20.03 -14.70
CA SER A 173 -3.37 21.37 -14.12
C SER A 173 -2.34 22.36 -14.71
N GLY A 174 -1.09 21.91 -14.89
CA GLY A 174 -0.04 22.69 -15.55
C GLY A 174 -0.34 22.98 -17.01
N ALA A 175 -0.84 21.99 -17.76
CA ALA A 175 -1.24 22.16 -19.15
C ALA A 175 -2.40 23.16 -19.30
N LEU A 176 -3.38 23.12 -18.40
CA LEU A 176 -4.49 24.08 -18.37
C LEU A 176 -4.00 25.51 -18.07
N LEU A 177 -3.10 25.67 -17.10
CA LEU A 177 -2.47 26.97 -16.80
C LEU A 177 -1.69 27.50 -18.00
N ASP A 178 -0.86 26.67 -18.62
CA ASP A 178 -0.09 27.03 -19.80
C ASP A 178 -0.97 27.42 -20.99
N ALA A 179 -2.07 26.69 -21.20
CA ALA A 179 -3.02 26.96 -22.26
C ALA A 179 -3.77 28.30 -22.00
N SER A 180 -4.14 28.57 -20.75
CA SER A 180 -4.75 29.86 -20.36
C SER A 180 -3.80 31.05 -20.58
N ALA A 181 -2.49 30.86 -20.35
CA ALA A 181 -1.49 31.89 -20.54
C ALA A 181 -1.18 32.17 -22.02
N ARG A 182 -1.33 31.16 -22.89
CA ARG A 182 -1.05 31.23 -24.34
C ARG A 182 -2.25 31.65 -25.20
N ALA A 183 -3.42 31.87 -24.60
CA ALA A 183 -4.62 32.33 -25.30
C ALA A 183 -5.00 33.78 -24.92
N PRO A 184 -4.16 34.79 -25.21
CA PRO A 184 -4.57 36.19 -25.05
C PRO A 184 -5.65 36.52 -26.09
N GLY A 185 -6.82 37.01 -25.65
CA GLY A 185 -7.92 37.46 -26.53
C GLY A 185 -9.19 36.59 -26.53
N LEU A 186 -9.30 35.63 -25.60
CA LEU A 186 -10.54 34.88 -25.35
C LEU A 186 -11.40 35.60 -24.28
N ASP A 187 -11.50 36.91 -24.38
CA ASP A 187 -12.16 37.75 -23.36
C ASP A 187 -13.71 37.62 -23.38
N ASP A 188 -14.26 36.91 -24.38
CA ASP A 188 -15.68 36.50 -24.51
C ASP A 188 -15.89 34.96 -24.37
N ALA A 189 -14.97 34.25 -23.72
CA ALA A 189 -14.93 32.79 -23.69
C ALA A 189 -16.10 32.11 -22.94
N GLY A 190 -17.21 31.90 -23.65
CA GLY A 190 -18.26 30.95 -23.25
C GLY A 190 -17.81 29.49 -23.31
N ALA A 191 -18.76 28.56 -23.10
CA ALA A 191 -18.56 27.11 -23.02
C ALA A 191 -17.65 26.51 -24.13
N SER A 192 -17.68 27.06 -25.34
CA SER A 192 -16.86 26.58 -26.47
C SER A 192 -15.36 26.76 -26.26
N ALA A 193 -14.92 27.84 -25.62
CA ALA A 193 -13.50 28.07 -25.36
C ALA A 193 -12.96 27.15 -24.25
N ALA A 194 -13.75 26.95 -23.19
CA ALA A 194 -13.47 25.97 -22.15
C ALA A 194 -13.36 24.55 -22.70
N ARG A 195 -14.25 24.17 -23.63
CA ARG A 195 -14.21 22.87 -24.33
C ARG A 195 -12.93 22.71 -25.16
N VAL A 196 -12.56 23.71 -25.97
CA VAL A 196 -11.33 23.65 -26.79
C VAL A 196 -10.08 23.55 -25.92
N LEU A 197 -10.03 24.26 -24.79
CA LEU A 197 -8.92 24.16 -23.84
C LEU A 197 -8.87 22.78 -23.17
N TRP A 198 -10.02 22.23 -22.76
CA TRP A 198 -10.12 20.89 -22.18
C TRP A 198 -9.69 19.79 -23.16
N GLU A 199 -10.17 19.85 -24.41
CA GLU A 199 -9.78 18.92 -25.47
C GLU A 199 -8.27 18.92 -25.72
N ARG A 200 -7.66 20.12 -25.81
CA ARG A 200 -6.24 20.26 -26.10
C ARG A 200 -5.32 19.97 -24.91
N ALA A 201 -5.74 20.29 -23.69
CA ALA A 201 -4.89 20.19 -22.51
C ALA A 201 -5.08 18.87 -21.75
N VAL A 202 -6.30 18.31 -21.76
CA VAL A 202 -6.69 17.13 -20.96
C VAL A 202 -6.91 15.92 -21.87
N LEU A 203 -7.86 15.98 -22.80
CA LEU A 203 -8.21 14.79 -23.62
C LEU A 203 -7.06 14.33 -24.53
N ALA A 204 -6.27 15.26 -25.07
CA ALA A 204 -5.11 14.95 -25.89
C ALA A 204 -4.01 14.16 -25.17
N ARG A 205 -4.09 14.03 -23.84
CA ARG A 205 -3.10 13.35 -22.99
C ARG A 205 -3.60 12.03 -22.40
N ILE A 206 -4.88 11.69 -22.61
CA ILE A 206 -5.47 10.45 -22.09
C ILE A 206 -5.38 9.40 -23.19
N ASP A 207 -4.52 8.40 -23.02
CA ASP A 207 -4.36 7.31 -24.00
C ASP A 207 -5.48 6.26 -23.93
N ASP A 208 -6.10 6.08 -22.76
CA ASP A 208 -7.20 5.13 -22.58
C ASP A 208 -8.54 5.68 -23.09
N GLU A 209 -9.20 4.92 -23.97
CA GLU A 209 -10.44 5.36 -24.64
C GLU A 209 -11.66 5.38 -23.70
N ALA A 210 -11.66 4.62 -22.60
CA ALA A 210 -12.74 4.67 -21.62
C ALA A 210 -12.59 5.91 -20.71
N GLU A 211 -11.37 6.19 -20.25
CA GLU A 211 -11.05 7.39 -19.47
C GLU A 211 -11.26 8.67 -20.30
N ARG A 212 -10.89 8.64 -21.58
CA ARG A 212 -11.11 9.77 -22.49
C ARG A 212 -12.59 10.08 -22.66
N ARG A 213 -13.44 9.05 -22.82
CA ARG A 213 -14.90 9.21 -22.90
C ARG A 213 -15.49 9.78 -21.61
N LEU A 214 -15.09 9.26 -20.45
CA LEU A 214 -15.52 9.79 -19.15
C LEU A 214 -15.12 11.26 -18.97
N ALA A 215 -13.89 11.62 -19.37
CA ALA A 215 -13.41 13.00 -19.30
C ALA A 215 -14.14 13.93 -20.28
N SER A 216 -14.58 13.42 -21.44
CA SER A 216 -15.45 14.15 -22.37
C SER A 216 -16.86 14.36 -21.82
N GLU A 217 -17.46 13.34 -21.22
CA GLU A 217 -18.78 13.45 -20.59
C GLU A 217 -18.77 14.47 -19.44
N LEU A 218 -17.72 14.46 -18.62
CA LEU A 218 -17.54 15.39 -17.51
C LEU A 218 -17.52 16.86 -17.95
N ILE A 219 -16.88 17.20 -19.07
CA ILE A 219 -16.85 18.58 -19.56
C ILE A 219 -18.20 18.97 -20.18
N GLU A 220 -18.92 18.05 -20.81
CA GLU A 220 -20.28 18.32 -21.29
C GLU A 220 -21.24 18.60 -20.14
N ASP A 221 -21.20 17.79 -19.08
CA ASP A 221 -22.02 17.96 -17.87
C ASP A 221 -21.71 19.30 -17.16
N LEU A 222 -20.43 19.68 -17.11
CA LEU A 222 -20.00 20.94 -16.49
C LEU A 222 -20.41 22.17 -17.31
N LEU A 223 -20.58 22.01 -18.63
CA LEU A 223 -20.96 23.09 -19.54
C LEU A 223 -22.47 23.12 -19.83
N ALA A 224 -23.23 22.12 -19.36
CA ALA A 224 -24.67 22.09 -19.51
C ALA A 224 -25.31 23.29 -18.80
N PRO A 225 -26.28 23.97 -19.42
CA PRO A 225 -26.99 25.05 -18.76
C PRO A 225 -27.70 24.50 -17.52
N ASN A 226 -27.48 25.12 -16.35
CA ASN A 226 -28.25 24.81 -15.15
C ASN A 226 -29.75 24.98 -15.48
N GLU A 227 -30.48 23.89 -15.65
CA GLU A 227 -31.93 23.94 -15.72
C GLU A 227 -32.44 24.43 -14.37
N GLU A 228 -32.84 25.70 -14.29
CA GLU A 228 -33.60 26.19 -13.14
C GLU A 228 -34.83 25.30 -12.93
N PRO A 229 -35.15 24.91 -11.68
CA PRO A 229 -36.40 24.21 -11.41
C PRO A 229 -37.55 25.13 -11.83
N ARG A 230 -38.28 24.73 -12.87
CA ARG A 230 -39.47 25.47 -13.35
C ARG A 230 -40.49 25.56 -12.21
N PRO A 231 -41.11 26.74 -12.01
CA PRO A 231 -42.07 26.98 -10.93
C PRO A 231 -43.33 26.10 -11.04
#